data_AF-A0A956CS10-F1
#
_entry.id   AF-A0A956CS10-F1
#
_cell.length_a   1.000
_cell.length_b   1.000
_cell.length_c   1.000
_cell.angle_alpha   90.00
_cell.angle_beta   90.00
_cell.angle_gamma   90.00
#
_symmetry.space_group_name_H-M   'P 1'
#
loop_
_entity.id
_entity.type
_entity.pdbx_description
1 polymer ?
#
loop_
_entity_poly.entity_id
_entity_poly.type
_entity_poly.pdbx_seq_one_letter_code
_entity_poly.pdbx_strand_id
1 'polypeptide(L)'
;MLRVLFATALLGLAAIPVSARADIYECKTKDGVHYTNRQDASRGCRLLVRGRRDIETSPKYAFRRLPSSKGKTADKMSEFDAHIREAARLYQLPEAFVRAVMHVESGFSPSVISHAGAQGLMQLMP
;
A
#
# COMPACT_ATOMS: atom_id res chain seq x y z
N MET A 1 -5.07 -12.58 52.96
CA MET A 1 -5.80 -13.16 51.80
C MET A 1 -6.53 -12.11 50.93
N LEU A 2 -6.72 -10.86 51.39
CA LEU A 2 -7.45 -9.81 50.64
C LEU A 2 -6.64 -9.08 49.55
N ARG A 3 -5.34 -9.39 49.38
CA ARG A 3 -4.46 -8.74 48.39
C ARG A 3 -4.43 -9.43 47.03
N VAL A 4 -4.84 -10.70 46.96
CA VAL A 4 -4.80 -11.50 45.71
C VAL A 4 -6.01 -11.20 44.82
N LEU A 5 -7.14 -10.80 45.41
CA LEU A 5 -8.38 -10.46 44.68
C LEU A 5 -8.31 -9.13 43.90
N PHE A 6 -7.47 -8.18 44.33
CA PHE A 6 -7.32 -6.91 43.60
C PHE A 6 -6.42 -7.04 42.35
N ALA A 7 -5.46 -7.96 42.34
CA ALA A 7 -4.55 -8.17 41.21
C ALA A 7 -5.25 -8.81 40.01
N THR A 8 -6.29 -9.62 40.23
CA THR A 8 -7.09 -10.22 39.14
C THR A 8 -8.12 -9.26 38.55
N ALA A 9 -8.57 -8.25 39.30
CA ALA A 9 -9.51 -7.24 38.80
C ALA A 9 -8.83 -6.23 37.84
N LEU A 10 -7.55 -5.93 38.02
CA LEU A 10 -6.79 -5.06 37.10
C LEU A 10 -6.38 -5.75 35.79
N LEU A 11 -6.28 -7.09 35.77
CA LEU A 11 -5.87 -7.84 34.58
C LEU A 11 -7.03 -8.07 33.59
N GLY A 12 -8.28 -7.88 34.01
CA GLY A 12 -9.48 -8.04 33.18
C GLY A 12 -9.84 -6.82 32.29
N LEU A 13 -9.25 -5.64 32.55
CA LEU A 13 -9.64 -4.39 31.88
C LEU A 13 -8.84 -4.09 30.60
N ALA A 14 -7.83 -4.89 30.26
CA ALA A 14 -6.89 -4.60 29.16
C ALA A 14 -7.27 -5.20 27.80
N ALA A 15 -8.40 -5.90 27.68
CA ALA A 15 -8.76 -6.65 26.47
C ALA A 15 -9.90 -6.03 25.64
N ILE A 16 -10.07 -4.70 25.64
CA ILE A 16 -10.99 -4.04 24.70
C ILE A 16 -10.24 -3.86 23.37
N PRO A 17 -10.62 -4.54 22.27
CA PRO A 17 -10.02 -4.29 20.98
C PRO A 17 -10.38 -2.88 20.53
N VAL A 18 -9.40 -1.96 20.58
CA VAL A 18 -9.55 -0.62 20.00
C VAL A 18 -9.73 -0.81 18.50
N SER A 19 -10.94 -0.59 18.03
CA SER A 19 -11.23 -0.70 16.62
C SER A 19 -10.69 0.52 15.87
N ALA A 20 -9.43 0.48 15.44
CA ALA A 20 -8.92 1.47 14.50
C ALA A 20 -9.68 1.34 13.16
N ARG A 21 -10.32 2.43 12.72
CA ARG A 21 -10.90 2.55 11.39
C ARG A 21 -9.95 3.36 10.52
N ALA A 22 -9.61 2.82 9.36
CA ALA A 22 -8.75 3.46 8.36
C ALA A 22 -9.61 4.07 7.24
N ASP A 23 -10.66 4.80 7.64
CA ASP A 23 -11.54 5.47 6.69
C ASP A 23 -10.77 6.65 6.05
N ILE A 24 -10.82 6.78 4.73
CA ILE A 24 -10.24 7.90 3.97
C ILE A 24 -11.38 8.78 3.50
N TYR A 25 -11.32 10.07 3.82
CA TYR A 25 -12.28 11.08 3.41
C TYR A 25 -11.64 12.03 2.40
N GLU A 26 -12.40 12.43 1.39
CA GLU A 26 -12.06 13.45 0.40
C GLU A 26 -12.81 14.75 0.74
N CYS A 27 -12.07 15.83 0.96
CA CYS A 27 -12.61 17.16 1.26
C CYS A 27 -12.32 18.09 0.06
N LYS A 28 -13.38 18.66 -0.54
CA LYS A 28 -13.24 19.64 -1.61
C LYS A 28 -13.15 21.04 -1.01
N THR A 29 -12.03 21.71 -1.24
CA THR A 29 -11.76 23.08 -0.78
C THR A 29 -11.63 24.01 -1.99
N LYS A 30 -11.54 25.32 -1.76
CA LYS A 30 -11.30 26.31 -2.83
C LYS A 30 -9.94 26.11 -3.51
N ASP A 31 -8.97 25.58 -2.77
CA ASP A 31 -7.58 25.38 -3.21
C ASP A 31 -7.34 23.98 -3.83
N GLY A 32 -8.38 23.13 -3.88
CA GLY A 32 -8.30 21.79 -4.44
C GLY A 32 -8.85 20.70 -3.51
N VAL A 33 -8.36 19.47 -3.71
CA VAL A 33 -8.85 18.27 -3.01
C VAL A 33 -7.86 17.86 -1.92
N HIS A 34 -8.36 17.70 -0.69
CA HIS A 34 -7.57 17.26 0.47
C HIS A 34 -8.09 15.92 1.00
N TYR A 35 -7.18 15.02 1.40
CA TYR A 35 -7.53 13.71 1.96
C TYR A 35 -7.23 13.67 3.47
N THR A 36 -8.12 13.07 4.25
CA THR A 36 -7.97 12.97 5.72
C THR A 36 -8.49 11.64 6.26
N ASN A 37 -7.97 11.22 7.41
CA ASN A 37 -8.43 10.04 8.16
C ASN A 37 -9.43 10.38 9.29
N ARG A 38 -9.80 11.66 9.43
CA ARG A 38 -10.77 12.12 10.43
C ARG A 38 -11.99 12.71 9.74
N GLN A 39 -13.18 12.26 10.13
CA GLN A 39 -14.42 12.82 9.63
C GLN A 39 -14.60 14.25 10.16
N ASP A 40 -14.55 15.23 9.27
CA ASP A 40 -14.85 16.63 9.57
C ASP A 40 -16.16 17.03 8.88
N ALA A 41 -17.24 17.10 9.67
CA ALA A 41 -18.57 17.47 9.18
C ALA A 41 -18.65 18.95 8.75
N SER A 42 -17.75 19.81 9.26
CA SER A 42 -17.77 21.24 8.96
C SER A 42 -17.23 21.59 7.57
N ARG A 43 -16.41 20.71 6.99
CA ARG A 43 -15.71 20.92 5.71
C ARG A 43 -16.35 20.19 4.51
N GLY A 44 -17.54 19.61 4.68
CA GLY A 44 -18.22 18.90 3.59
C GLY A 44 -17.43 17.70 3.03
N CYS A 45 -16.63 17.05 3.87
CA CYS A 45 -15.80 15.91 3.48
C CYS A 45 -16.67 14.67 3.20
N ARG A 46 -16.46 14.00 2.04
CA ARG A 46 -17.15 12.76 1.67
C ARG A 46 -16.28 11.54 1.97
N LEU A 47 -16.89 10.46 2.45
CA LEU A 47 -16.19 9.19 2.64
C LEU A 47 -15.80 8.62 1.26
N LEU A 48 -14.50 8.42 1.04
CA LEU A 48 -13.97 7.83 -0.18
C LEU A 48 -13.68 6.33 0.00
N VAL A 49 -13.06 5.96 1.12
CA VAL A 49 -12.73 4.56 1.45
C VAL A 49 -13.16 4.29 2.88
N ARG A 50 -13.88 3.19 3.10
CA ARG A 50 -14.21 2.71 4.44
C ARG A 50 -13.20 1.64 4.87
N GLY A 51 -12.50 1.90 5.96
CA GLY A 51 -11.61 0.96 6.61
C GLY A 51 -12.37 0.01 7.51
N ARG A 52 -13.09 -0.97 6.93
CA ARG A 52 -13.28 -2.35 7.45
C ARG A 52 -14.26 -3.19 6.59
N ARG A 53 -13.74 -4.31 6.07
CA ARG A 53 -14.37 -5.52 5.48
C ARG A 53 -15.00 -5.42 4.09
N ASP A 54 -15.22 -4.24 3.55
CA ASP A 54 -15.77 -4.05 2.20
C ASP A 54 -14.72 -4.18 1.08
N ILE A 55 -13.42 -4.05 1.38
CA ILE A 55 -12.36 -4.32 0.40
C ILE A 55 -12.15 -5.83 0.18
N GLU A 56 -12.33 -6.67 1.21
CA GLU A 56 -12.19 -8.13 1.05
C GLU A 56 -13.36 -8.78 0.30
N THR A 57 -14.51 -8.11 0.21
CA THR A 57 -15.75 -8.71 -0.33
C THR A 57 -16.38 -7.97 -1.51
N SER A 58 -15.92 -6.76 -1.86
CA SER A 58 -16.45 -6.04 -3.03
C SER A 58 -15.85 -6.60 -4.32
N PRO A 59 -16.63 -7.24 -5.22
CA PRO A 59 -16.13 -7.78 -6.47
C PRO A 59 -15.61 -6.69 -7.43
N LYS A 60 -15.95 -5.41 -7.16
CA LYS A 60 -15.43 -4.26 -7.90
C LYS A 60 -13.98 -3.91 -7.56
N TYR A 61 -13.50 -4.30 -6.38
CA TYR A 61 -12.13 -4.03 -5.90
C TYR A 61 -11.37 -5.31 -5.51
N ALA A 62 -12.00 -6.48 -5.60
CA ALA A 62 -11.30 -7.75 -5.61
C ALA A 62 -10.20 -7.63 -6.65
N PHE A 63 -8.94 -7.61 -6.20
CA PHE A 63 -7.77 -7.74 -7.05
C PHE A 63 -8.10 -8.85 -8.04
N ARG A 64 -8.43 -8.49 -9.28
CA ARG A 64 -8.70 -9.46 -10.34
C ARG A 64 -7.45 -10.33 -10.29
N ARG A 65 -7.59 -11.60 -9.91
CA ARG A 65 -6.48 -12.55 -9.96
C ARG A 65 -6.06 -12.53 -11.42
N LEU A 66 -5.08 -11.70 -11.73
CA LEU A 66 -4.50 -11.61 -13.05
C LEU A 66 -4.08 -13.05 -13.34
N PRO A 67 -4.42 -13.60 -14.53
CA PRO A 67 -3.96 -14.91 -14.90
C PRO A 67 -2.46 -14.95 -14.60
N SER A 68 -2.08 -15.88 -13.73
CA SER A 68 -0.74 -15.95 -13.19
C SER A 68 0.20 -16.25 -14.34
N SER A 69 0.70 -15.20 -14.99
CA SER A 69 1.79 -15.23 -15.97
C SER A 69 3.11 -15.50 -15.22
N LYS A 70 3.10 -16.51 -14.35
CA LYS A 70 4.26 -16.91 -13.54
C LYS A 70 5.45 -17.26 -14.42
N GLY A 71 5.22 -17.80 -15.62
CA GLY A 71 6.28 -18.13 -16.58
C GLY A 71 7.00 -16.89 -17.13
N LYS A 72 6.29 -16.03 -17.88
CA LYS A 72 6.95 -14.92 -18.61
C LYS A 72 7.49 -13.81 -17.71
N THR A 73 6.89 -13.58 -16.55
CA THR A 73 7.35 -12.53 -15.64
C THR A 73 8.54 -13.01 -14.82
N ALA A 74 8.58 -14.29 -14.39
CA ALA A 74 9.74 -14.82 -13.67
C ALA A 74 11.01 -14.86 -14.54
N ASP A 75 10.88 -15.21 -15.82
CA ASP A 75 12.02 -15.20 -16.75
C ASP A 75 12.57 -13.78 -16.94
N LYS A 76 11.69 -12.80 -17.16
CA LYS A 76 12.08 -11.37 -17.25
C LYS A 76 12.66 -10.82 -15.95
N MET A 77 12.20 -11.31 -14.80
CA MET A 77 12.76 -10.91 -13.50
C MET A 77 14.22 -11.33 -13.36
N SER A 78 14.60 -12.49 -13.92
CA SER A 78 15.97 -13.00 -13.83
C SER A 78 16.98 -12.19 -14.66
N GLU A 79 16.54 -11.60 -15.78
CA GLU A 79 17.39 -10.81 -16.67
C GLU A 79 18.03 -9.60 -15.97
N PHE A 80 17.30 -8.98 -15.05
CA PHE A 80 17.75 -7.76 -14.35
C PHE A 80 18.37 -8.03 -12.98
N ASP A 81 18.52 -9.28 -12.55
CA ASP A 81 18.97 -9.62 -11.19
C ASP A 81 20.36 -9.04 -10.85
N ALA A 82 21.27 -8.99 -11.83
CA ALA A 82 22.59 -8.39 -11.62
C ALA A 82 22.49 -6.89 -11.31
N HIS A 83 21.70 -6.15 -12.11
CA HIS A 83 21.47 -4.71 -11.92
C HIS A 83 20.67 -4.42 -10.65
N ILE A 84 19.67 -5.26 -10.33
CA ILE A 84 18.90 -5.16 -9.08
C ILE A 84 19.83 -5.30 -7.89
N ARG A 85 20.71 -6.31 -7.87
CA ARG A 85 21.68 -6.53 -6.79
C ARG A 85 22.69 -5.41 -6.67
N GLU A 86 23.18 -4.89 -7.79
CA GLU A 86 24.10 -3.76 -7.84
C GLU A 86 23.45 -2.50 -7.25
N ALA A 87 22.26 -2.12 -7.72
CA ALA A 87 21.53 -0.97 -7.22
C ALA A 87 21.15 -1.12 -5.74
N ALA A 88 20.66 -2.29 -5.34
CA ALA A 88 20.35 -2.62 -3.95
C ALA A 88 21.55 -2.42 -3.04
N ARG A 89 22.74 -2.88 -3.46
CA ARG A 89 23.99 -2.70 -2.71
C ARG A 89 24.42 -1.24 -2.66
N LEU A 90 24.41 -0.55 -3.80
CA LEU A 90 24.86 0.84 -3.92
C LEU A 90 24.04 1.78 -3.04
N TYR A 91 22.71 1.60 -3.05
CA TYR A 91 21.78 2.45 -2.33
C TYR A 91 21.31 1.86 -1.00
N GLN A 92 21.87 0.73 -0.57
CA GLN A 92 21.54 0.05 0.69
C GLN A 92 20.04 -0.27 0.84
N LEU A 93 19.41 -0.67 -0.27
CA LEU A 93 18.01 -1.05 -0.32
C LEU A 93 17.85 -2.58 -0.35
N PRO A 94 16.75 -3.14 0.19
CA PRO A 94 16.43 -4.55 -0.03
C PRO A 94 16.22 -4.84 -1.52
N GLU A 95 16.81 -5.92 -2.06
CA GLU A 95 16.59 -6.31 -3.47
C GLU A 95 15.10 -6.50 -3.80
N ALA A 96 14.34 -7.04 -2.83
CA ALA A 96 12.90 -7.22 -2.97
C ALA A 96 12.15 -5.89 -3.19
N PHE A 97 12.64 -4.80 -2.59
CA PHE A 97 12.06 -3.47 -2.78
C PHE A 97 12.30 -2.96 -4.21
N VAL A 98 13.55 -3.01 -4.69
CA VAL A 98 13.90 -2.61 -6.07
C VAL A 98 13.09 -3.41 -7.09
N ARG A 99 12.98 -4.72 -6.88
CA ARG A 99 12.18 -5.63 -7.71
C ARG A 99 10.70 -5.26 -7.69
N ALA A 100 10.15 -4.92 -6.52
CA ALA A 100 8.75 -4.53 -6.39
C ALA A 100 8.46 -3.22 -7.14
N VAL A 101 9.32 -2.20 -7.01
CA VAL A 101 9.18 -0.94 -7.75
C VAL A 101 9.23 -1.21 -9.25
N MET A 102 10.23 -1.93 -9.73
CA MET A 102 10.36 -2.26 -11.16
C MET A 102 9.15 -3.04 -11.72
N HIS A 103 8.57 -3.93 -10.91
CA HIS A 103 7.36 -4.65 -11.30
C HIS A 103 6.13 -3.73 -11.40
N VAL A 104 5.95 -2.83 -10.43
CA VAL A 104 4.81 -1.91 -10.38
C VAL A 104 4.89 -0.86 -11.48
N GLU A 105 6.08 -0.33 -11.74
CA GLU A 105 6.27 0.80 -12.67
C GLU A 105 6.22 0.38 -14.14
N SER A 106 6.81 -0.76 -14.51
CA SER A 106 6.90 -1.17 -15.92
C SER A 106 6.63 -2.65 -16.19
N GLY A 107 6.48 -3.47 -15.14
CA GLY A 107 6.38 -4.91 -15.28
C GLY A 107 7.63 -5.56 -15.91
N PHE A 108 8.82 -5.01 -15.63
CA PHE A 108 10.11 -5.41 -16.22
C PHE A 108 10.20 -5.15 -17.73
N SER A 109 9.66 -4.03 -18.21
CA SER A 109 9.73 -3.64 -19.62
C SER A 109 10.58 -2.37 -19.79
N PRO A 110 11.78 -2.45 -20.39
CA PRO A 110 12.70 -1.32 -20.47
C PRO A 110 12.27 -0.23 -21.47
N SER A 111 11.29 -0.51 -22.34
CA SER A 111 10.84 0.42 -23.38
C SER A 111 9.57 1.21 -23.03
N VAL A 112 9.11 1.18 -21.77
CA VAL A 112 7.87 1.86 -21.35
C VAL A 112 8.10 3.36 -21.21
N ILE A 113 7.19 4.15 -21.76
CA ILE A 113 7.14 5.61 -21.63
C ILE A 113 5.74 6.01 -21.18
N SER A 114 5.63 6.78 -20.08
CA SER A 114 4.34 7.28 -19.59
C SER A 114 3.87 8.51 -20.35
N HIS A 115 2.59 8.89 -20.16
CA HIS A 115 2.04 10.12 -20.72
C HIS A 115 2.72 11.39 -20.17
N ALA A 116 3.34 11.30 -18.99
CA ALA A 116 4.06 12.39 -18.35
C ALA A 116 5.55 12.41 -18.75
N GLY A 117 6.00 11.44 -19.56
CA GLY A 117 7.38 11.36 -20.05
C GLY A 117 8.33 10.54 -19.18
N ALA A 118 7.84 9.86 -18.14
CA ALA A 118 8.63 8.93 -17.34
C ALA A 118 9.05 7.71 -18.18
N GLN A 119 10.27 7.18 -17.98
CA GLN A 119 10.87 6.20 -18.90
C GLN A 119 11.48 4.99 -18.19
N GLY A 120 11.44 3.86 -18.90
CA GLY A 120 12.22 2.67 -18.57
C GLY A 120 11.67 1.85 -17.42
N LEU A 121 12.55 1.00 -16.86
CA LEU A 121 12.21 -0.06 -15.91
C LEU A 121 11.53 0.44 -14.63
N MET A 122 11.96 1.60 -14.15
CA MET A 122 11.49 2.22 -12.90
C MET A 122 10.79 3.56 -13.13
N GLN A 123 10.41 3.86 -14.38
CA GLN A 123 9.70 5.09 -14.77
C GLN A 123 10.36 6.36 -14.19
N LEU A 124 11.66 6.53 -14.46
CA LEU A 124 12.39 7.73 -14.06
C LEU A 124 12.02 8.90 -14.96
N MET A 125 11.91 10.10 -14.39
CA MET A 125 11.68 11.32 -15.15
C MET A 125 13.00 11.82 -15.76
N PRO A 126 12.98 12.24 -17.04
CA PRO A 126 14.08 12.95 -17.66
C PRO A 126 14.21 14.40 -17.15
#